data_AF-A0A6A5HU88-F1
#
_entry.id   AF-A0A6A5HU88-F1
#
_cell.length_a   1.000
_cell.length_b   1.000
_cell.length_c   1.000
_cell.angle_alpha   90.00
_cell.angle_beta   90.00
_cell.angle_gamma   90.00
#
_symmetry.space_group_name_H-M   'P 1'
#
loop_
_entity.id
_entity.type
_entity.pdbx_description
1 polymer ?
#
loop_
_entity_poly.entity_id
_entity_poly.type
_entity_poly.pdbx_seq_one_letter_code
_entity_poly.pdbx_strand_id
1 'polypeptide(L)'
;MFQCKISISIISSYCYVSLLPTIFDLFNLQLEFKTLTIALNGSRDQKLLWNQISDKFGLAENLSITSVDNLGFKPVFASWPHNVDIPCSAWFTLEYLLACTCTKIKLGKSYFGNRDLDEILRKWKTG
;
A
#
# COMPACT_ATOMS: atom_id res chain seq x y z
N MET A 1 -14.89 20.76 -7.36
CA MET A 1 -14.40 19.80 -6.34
C MET A 1 -15.40 18.65 -6.29
N PHE A 2 -14.97 17.41 -6.46
CA PHE A 2 -15.88 16.26 -6.37
C PHE A 2 -16.42 16.15 -4.94
N GLN A 3 -17.74 16.02 -4.77
CA GLN A 3 -18.37 15.91 -3.44
C GLN A 3 -18.27 14.48 -2.86
N CYS A 4 -17.71 13.54 -3.62
CA CYS A 4 -17.58 12.14 -3.22
C CYS A 4 -16.10 11.72 -3.15
N LYS A 5 -15.81 10.79 -2.24
CA LYS A 5 -14.52 10.10 -2.21
C LYS A 5 -14.44 9.10 -3.37
N ILE A 6 -13.29 9.06 -4.03
CA ILE A 6 -13.06 8.23 -5.22
C ILE A 6 -12.45 6.88 -4.81
N SER A 7 -12.78 5.82 -5.55
CA SER A 7 -12.07 4.54 -5.46
C SER A 7 -11.38 4.22 -6.77
N ILE A 8 -10.11 3.82 -6.71
CA ILE A 8 -9.27 3.56 -7.88
C ILE A 8 -8.54 2.23 -7.72
N SER A 9 -8.40 1.50 -8.82
CA SER A 9 -7.69 0.22 -8.87
C SER A 9 -6.67 0.19 -10.02
N ILE A 10 -5.39 0.03 -9.68
CA ILE A 10 -4.25 -0.06 -10.60
C ILE A 10 -3.73 -1.50 -10.59
N ILE A 11 -4.39 -2.38 -11.34
CA ILE A 11 -4.20 -3.84 -11.22
C ILE A 11 -3.46 -4.48 -12.40
N SER A 12 -3.25 -3.78 -13.51
CA SER A 12 -2.58 -4.30 -14.70
C SER A 12 -1.61 -3.30 -15.28
N SER A 13 -0.61 -3.75 -16.06
CA SER A 13 0.36 -2.89 -16.75
C SER A 13 -0.31 -1.85 -17.66
N TYR A 14 -1.44 -2.21 -18.29
CA TYR A 14 -2.21 -1.28 -19.11
C TYR A 14 -2.82 -0.13 -18.27
N CYS A 15 -3.31 -0.43 -17.07
CA CYS A 15 -3.80 0.59 -16.14
C CYS A 15 -2.70 1.58 -15.76
N TYR A 16 -1.44 1.13 -15.63
CA TYR A 16 -0.34 2.04 -15.30
C TYR A 16 -0.13 3.08 -16.38
N VAL A 17 -0.02 2.68 -17.65
CA VAL A 17 0.25 3.63 -18.74
C VAL A 17 -0.93 4.61 -18.93
N SER A 18 -2.16 4.11 -18.85
CA SER A 18 -3.36 4.91 -19.13
C SER A 18 -3.81 5.79 -17.96
N LEU A 19 -3.65 5.34 -16.71
CA LEU A 19 -4.17 6.02 -15.53
C LEU A 19 -3.12 6.83 -14.77
N LEU A 20 -1.81 6.65 -15.04
CA LEU A 20 -0.75 7.38 -14.33
C LEU A 20 -1.00 8.90 -14.28
N PRO A 21 -1.22 9.59 -15.42
CA PRO A 21 -1.36 11.03 -15.41
C PRO A 21 -2.58 11.46 -14.59
N THR A 22 -3.70 10.77 -14.78
CA THR A 22 -4.94 11.05 -14.05
C THR A 22 -4.76 10.86 -12.54
N ILE A 23 -4.09 9.79 -12.12
CA ILE A 23 -3.84 9.52 -10.70
C ILE A 23 -2.95 10.58 -10.08
N PHE A 24 -1.92 11.03 -10.81
CA PHE A 24 -1.10 12.15 -10.37
C PHE A 24 -1.90 13.43 -10.21
N ASP A 25 -2.73 13.76 -11.18
CA ASP A 25 -3.59 14.93 -11.10
C ASP A 25 -4.53 14.86 -9.88
N LEU A 26 -5.11 13.68 -9.60
CA LEU A 26 -5.97 13.48 -8.42
C LEU A 26 -5.20 13.64 -7.10
N PHE A 27 -3.97 13.13 -7.00
CA PHE A 27 -3.12 13.34 -5.83
C PHE A 27 -2.65 14.80 -5.69
N ASN A 28 -2.34 15.47 -6.79
CA ASN A 28 -1.96 16.89 -6.82
C ASN A 28 -3.12 17.80 -6.40
N LEU A 29 -4.36 17.41 -6.71
CA LEU A 29 -5.58 18.05 -6.23
C LEU A 29 -5.91 17.74 -4.76
N GLN A 30 -5.07 16.95 -4.07
CA GLN A 30 -5.23 16.55 -2.66
C GLN A 30 -6.60 15.91 -2.36
N LEU A 31 -7.15 15.16 -3.33
CA LEU A 31 -8.43 14.49 -3.13
C LEU A 31 -8.28 13.33 -2.13
N GLU A 32 -9.26 13.20 -1.23
CA GLU A 32 -9.36 12.03 -0.37
C GLU A 32 -9.88 10.83 -1.16
N PHE A 33 -9.20 9.69 -1.01
CA PHE A 33 -9.60 8.43 -1.60
C PHE A 33 -10.33 7.58 -0.58
N LYS A 34 -11.44 6.98 -1.00
CA LYS A 34 -12.10 5.94 -0.20
C LYS A 34 -11.27 4.66 -0.23
N THR A 35 -10.85 4.24 -1.42
CA THR A 35 -10.06 3.02 -1.62
C THR A 35 -9.08 3.20 -2.77
N LEU A 36 -7.80 2.93 -2.49
CA LEU A 36 -6.76 2.81 -3.51
C LEU A 36 -6.28 1.35 -3.55
N THR A 37 -6.39 0.70 -4.70
CA THR A 37 -5.91 -0.67 -4.91
C THR A 37 -4.73 -0.65 -5.89
N ILE A 38 -3.62 -1.30 -5.55
CA ILE A 38 -2.40 -1.34 -6.36
C ILE A 38 -1.92 -2.79 -6.47
N ALA A 39 -1.62 -3.25 -7.68
CA ALA A 39 -0.94 -4.52 -7.92
C ALA A 39 0.49 -4.28 -8.40
N LEU A 40 1.47 -4.77 -7.63
CA LEU A 40 2.89 -4.62 -7.89
C LEU A 40 3.48 -5.89 -8.54
N ASN A 41 3.95 -5.77 -9.78
CA ASN A 41 4.65 -6.81 -10.54
C ASN A 41 6.17 -6.58 -10.66
N GLY A 42 6.69 -5.48 -10.11
CA GLY A 42 8.13 -5.17 -10.11
C GLY A 42 8.65 -4.46 -11.36
N SER A 43 7.76 -4.00 -12.26
CA SER A 43 8.19 -3.24 -13.44
C SER A 43 8.80 -1.88 -13.05
N ARG A 44 9.62 -1.34 -13.96
CA ARG A 44 10.25 -0.02 -13.79
C ARG A 44 9.21 1.09 -13.60
N ASP A 45 8.12 1.05 -14.37
CA ASP A 45 7.06 2.06 -14.31
C ASP A 45 6.33 2.04 -12.98
N GLN A 46 6.15 0.86 -12.38
CA GLN A 46 5.56 0.74 -11.06
C GLN A 46 6.47 1.26 -9.95
N LYS A 47 7.78 1.02 -10.06
CA LYS A 47 8.75 1.61 -9.13
C LYS A 47 8.73 3.14 -9.21
N LEU A 48 8.61 3.69 -10.43
CA LEU A 48 8.47 5.13 -10.62
C LEU A 48 7.18 5.65 -9.99
N LEU A 49 6.03 5.02 -10.26
CA LEU A 49 4.76 5.40 -9.66
C LEU A 49 4.85 5.39 -8.12
N TRP A 50 5.36 4.29 -7.55
CA TRP A 50 5.47 4.12 -6.11
C TRP A 50 6.20 5.28 -5.45
N ASN A 51 7.34 5.68 -6.02
CA ASN A 51 8.15 6.78 -5.51
C ASN A 51 7.42 8.13 -5.54
N GLN A 52 6.46 8.30 -6.44
CA GLN A 52 5.75 9.57 -6.62
C GLN A 52 4.43 9.66 -5.82
N ILE A 53 3.85 8.54 -5.38
CA ILE A 53 2.55 8.54 -4.65
C ILE A 53 2.65 8.08 -3.19
N SER A 54 3.76 7.45 -2.79
CA SER A 54 3.88 6.85 -1.45
C SER A 54 3.86 7.85 -0.29
N ASP A 55 4.17 9.12 -0.54
CA ASP A 55 4.05 10.23 0.43
C ASP A 55 2.63 10.77 0.54
N LYS A 56 1.72 10.34 -0.34
CA LYS A 56 0.31 10.77 -0.37
C LYS A 56 -0.68 9.70 0.11
N PHE A 57 -0.22 8.52 0.52
CA PHE A 57 -1.10 7.45 1.01
C PHE A 57 -1.90 7.82 2.26
N GLY A 58 -1.47 8.83 3.03
CA GLY A 58 -2.29 9.41 4.10
C GLY A 58 -3.63 9.99 3.65
N LEU A 59 -3.81 10.27 2.35
CA LEU A 59 -5.08 10.73 1.77
C LEU A 59 -6.06 9.58 1.48
N ALA A 60 -5.63 8.33 1.61
CA ALA A 60 -6.47 7.16 1.40
C ALA A 60 -7.03 6.63 2.72
N GLU A 61 -8.34 6.45 2.76
CA GLU A 61 -8.99 5.74 3.86
C GLU A 61 -8.63 4.26 3.85
N ASN A 62 -8.62 3.63 2.68
CA ASN A 62 -8.23 2.23 2.51
C ASN A 62 -7.19 2.09 1.40
N LEU A 63 -6.07 1.42 1.70
CA LEU A 63 -5.05 1.04 0.73
C LEU A 63 -4.95 -0.48 0.65
N SER A 64 -5.12 -1.05 -0.53
CA SER A 64 -4.94 -2.48 -0.77
C SER A 64 -3.77 -2.68 -1.73
N ILE A 65 -2.74 -3.42 -1.32
CA ILE A 65 -1.57 -3.69 -2.17
C ILE A 65 -1.33 -5.19 -2.25
N THR A 66 -1.41 -5.70 -3.47
CA THR A 66 -0.97 -7.07 -3.81
C THR A 66 0.38 -6.99 -4.52
N SER A 67 1.20 -8.03 -4.41
CA SER A 67 2.42 -8.11 -5.22
C SER A 67 2.79 -9.51 -5.66
N VAL A 68 3.66 -9.60 -6.64
CA VAL A 68 4.46 -10.81 -6.90
C VAL A 68 5.58 -10.95 -5.85
N ASP A 69 6.08 -12.16 -5.67
CA ASP A 69 7.08 -12.49 -4.64
C ASP A 69 8.40 -11.74 -4.85
N ASN A 70 8.90 -11.68 -6.10
CA ASN A 70 10.15 -11.03 -6.43
C ASN A 70 9.92 -9.69 -7.14
N LEU A 71 9.69 -8.66 -6.33
CA LEU A 71 9.37 -7.31 -6.78
C LEU A 71 10.56 -6.55 -7.39
N GLY A 72 11.80 -6.97 -7.13
CA GLY A 72 13.00 -6.24 -7.56
C GLY A 72 13.21 -4.88 -6.90
N PHE A 73 12.31 -4.44 -6.01
CA PHE A 73 12.49 -3.29 -5.12
C PHE A 73 11.70 -3.48 -3.82
N LYS A 74 12.09 -2.76 -2.75
CA LYS A 74 11.37 -2.74 -1.46
C LYS A 74 10.47 -1.49 -1.41
N PRO A 75 9.13 -1.63 -1.44
CA PRO A 75 8.21 -0.48 -1.39
C PRO A 75 8.32 0.26 -0.05
N VAL A 76 8.72 1.52 -0.02
CA VAL A 76 8.83 2.33 1.22
C VAL A 76 7.61 3.23 1.36
N PHE A 77 7.06 3.31 2.57
CA PHE A 77 5.92 4.17 2.91
C PHE A 77 6.44 5.44 3.57
N ALA A 78 6.19 6.59 2.94
CA ALA A 78 6.46 7.90 3.54
C ALA A 78 5.25 8.42 4.34
N SER A 79 4.06 7.91 4.04
CA SER A 79 2.83 8.15 4.80
C SER A 79 2.01 6.86 4.84
N TRP A 80 1.14 6.73 5.84
CA TRP A 80 0.28 5.58 6.02
C TRP A 80 -1.20 5.96 5.84
N PRO A 81 -2.02 5.12 5.20
CA PRO A 81 -3.47 5.30 5.10
C PRO A 81 -4.15 5.05 6.46
N HIS A 82 -5.47 5.22 6.54
CA HIS A 82 -6.21 4.82 7.74
C HIS A 82 -6.23 3.28 7.89
N ASN A 83 -6.57 2.57 6.82
CA ASN A 83 -6.60 1.11 6.78
C ASN A 83 -5.68 0.60 5.66
N VAL A 84 -5.00 -0.52 5.93
CA VAL A 84 -4.15 -1.19 4.94
C VAL A 84 -4.49 -2.69 4.83
N ASP A 85 -4.58 -3.19 3.59
CA ASP A 85 -4.72 -4.60 3.25
C ASP A 85 -3.53 -5.01 2.35
N ILE A 86 -2.67 -5.91 2.84
CA ILE A 86 -1.44 -6.33 2.15
C ILE A 86 -1.47 -7.85 1.91
N PRO A 87 -2.28 -8.35 0.97
CA PRO A 87 -2.34 -9.76 0.67
C PRO A 87 -1.18 -10.24 -0.22
N CYS A 88 -0.66 -11.43 0.06
CA CYS A 88 0.33 -12.13 -0.76
C CYS A 88 1.64 -11.34 -1.03
N SER A 89 2.09 -10.50 -0.10
CA SER A 89 3.23 -9.62 -0.33
C SER A 89 4.44 -9.95 0.55
N ALA A 90 5.43 -10.63 -0.02
CA ALA A 90 6.66 -11.05 0.68
C ALA A 90 7.54 -9.89 1.17
N TRP A 91 7.44 -8.72 0.53
CA TRP A 91 8.21 -7.53 0.89
C TRP A 91 7.72 -6.85 2.18
N PHE A 92 6.49 -7.15 2.62
CA PHE A 92 5.91 -6.57 3.83
C PHE A 92 6.39 -7.34 5.07
N THR A 93 7.47 -6.85 5.66
CA THR A 93 8.15 -7.47 6.81
C THR A 93 7.56 -7.04 8.15
N LEU A 94 8.04 -7.66 9.23
CA LEU A 94 7.68 -7.28 10.60
C LEU A 94 8.05 -5.82 10.93
N GLU A 95 9.16 -5.34 10.37
CA GLU A 95 9.56 -3.94 10.46
C GLU A 95 8.46 -2.99 9.94
N TYR A 96 7.88 -3.28 8.77
CA TYR A 96 6.75 -2.48 8.26
C TYR A 96 5.53 -2.57 9.15
N LEU A 97 5.20 -3.78 9.62
CA LEU A 97 4.05 -3.99 10.48
C LEU A 97 4.15 -3.17 11.76
N LEU A 98 5.33 -3.11 12.37
CA LEU A 98 5.57 -2.36 13.60
C LEU A 98 5.69 -0.85 13.39
N ALA A 99 6.15 -0.41 12.22
CA ALA A 99 6.20 1.01 11.84
C ALA A 99 4.85 1.55 11.32
N CYS A 100 3.88 0.66 11.06
CA CYS A 100 2.60 1.01 10.51
C CYS A 100 1.74 1.78 11.52
N THR A 101 1.29 2.97 11.14
CA THR A 101 0.40 3.80 11.97
C THR A 101 -1.07 3.68 11.59
N CYS A 102 -1.43 2.69 10.77
CA CYS A 102 -2.82 2.42 10.37
C CYS A 102 -3.65 1.97 11.58
N THR A 103 -4.93 2.31 11.60
CA THR A 103 -5.88 1.83 12.62
C THR A 103 -6.28 0.38 12.39
N LYS A 104 -6.26 -0.06 11.13
CA LYS A 104 -6.54 -1.45 10.74
C LYS A 104 -5.51 -1.94 9.74
N ILE A 105 -4.93 -3.09 10.06
CA ILE A 105 -3.99 -3.82 9.20
C ILE A 105 -4.58 -5.19 8.90
N LYS A 106 -4.69 -5.55 7.63
CA LYS A 106 -5.11 -6.86 7.18
C LYS A 106 -4.01 -7.50 6.36
N LEU A 107 -3.63 -8.71 6.74
CA LEU A 107 -2.57 -9.49 6.13
C LEU A 107 -3.16 -10.83 5.69
N GLY A 108 -3.40 -11.00 4.39
CA GLY A 108 -3.93 -12.23 3.83
C GLY A 108 -2.83 -13.03 3.14
N LYS A 109 -2.73 -14.35 3.40
CA LYS A 109 -1.69 -15.20 2.79
C LYS A 109 -0.28 -14.58 2.89
N SER A 110 0.00 -13.97 4.04
CA SER A 110 1.28 -13.31 4.30
C SER A 110 2.40 -14.32 4.53
N TYR A 111 3.64 -13.85 4.42
CA TYR A 111 4.85 -14.65 4.62
C TYR A 111 5.36 -14.64 6.07
N PHE A 112 4.58 -14.08 7.01
CA PHE A 112 4.89 -14.10 8.44
C PHE A 112 4.91 -15.53 8.97
N GLY A 113 6.04 -15.92 9.57
CA GLY A 113 6.19 -17.21 10.23
C GLY A 113 5.84 -17.15 11.71
N ASN A 114 5.84 -18.31 12.37
CA ASN A 114 5.53 -18.41 13.79
C ASN A 114 6.39 -17.50 14.67
N ARG A 115 7.68 -17.33 14.32
CA ARG A 115 8.59 -16.44 15.06
C ARG A 115 8.18 -14.97 14.98
N ASP A 116 7.73 -14.51 13.81
CA ASP A 116 7.26 -13.14 13.66
C ASP A 116 5.96 -12.92 14.45
N LEU A 117 5.06 -13.91 14.43
CA LEU A 117 3.83 -13.88 15.23
C LEU A 117 4.13 -13.83 16.73
N ASP A 118 5.10 -14.61 17.22
CA ASP A 118 5.53 -14.57 18.62
C ASP A 118 6.07 -13.19 19.01
N GLU A 119 6.85 -12.56 18.12
CA GLU A 119 7.36 -11.20 18.35
C GLU A 119 6.25 -10.16 18.37
N ILE A 120 5.31 -10.22 17.42
CA ILE A 120 4.13 -9.35 17.38
C ILE A 120 3.34 -9.49 18.68
N LEU A 121 3.03 -10.72 19.09
CA LEU A 121 2.27 -10.99 20.31
C LEU A 121 2.98 -10.50 21.58
N ARG A 122 4.31 -10.62 21.66
CA ARG A 122 5.09 -10.09 22.78
C ARG A 122 5.03 -8.57 22.84
N LYS A 123 5.21 -7.89 21.71
CA LYS A 123 5.13 -6.42 21.62
C LYS A 123 3.73 -5.91 21.93
N TRP A 124 2.70 -6.55 21.39
CA TRP A 124 1.30 -6.19 21.68
C TRP A 124 0.92 -6.36 23.15
N LYS A 125 1.43 -7.40 23.83
CA LYS A 125 1.17 -7.59 25.26
C LYS A 125 1.75 -6.48 26.13
N THR A 126 2.78 -5.78 25.67
CA THR A 126 3.47 -4.74 26.43
C THR A 126 2.91 -3.34 26.21
N GLY A 127 1.90 -3.18 25.34
CA GLY A 127 1.35 -1.88 24.94
C GLY A 127 2.24 -1.16 23.93
#